data_AF-A0A936I8Z1-F1
#
_entry.id   AF-A0A936I8Z1-F1
#
_cell.length_a   1.000
_cell.length_b   1.000
_cell.length_c   1.000
_cell.angle_alpha   90.00
_cell.angle_beta   90.00
_cell.angle_gamma   90.00
#
_symmetry.space_group_name_H-M   'P 1'
#
loop_
_entity.id
_entity.type
_entity.pdbx_description
1 polymer ?
#
loop_
_entity_poly.entity_id
_entity_poly.type
_entity_poly.pdbx_seq_one_letter_code
_entity_poly.pdbx_strand_id
1 'polypeptide(L)'
;MPDINLENKSLVFLAAIGFFLNAALGLRGYTLPQMSYQQLLCFQMADASAIMAAVVAARYVGIRSEHVAASGFILLGITHGISLSSAGVDSFNEERGILMIMPMIPTFILLHWCTLFPKWLRLAGLFPAASFLYLYVHVISGGAYYDTPLVLGYITWLFIELCWAYYLIKDWKAQTGKS
;
A
#
# COMPACT_ATOMS: atom_id res chain seq x y z
N MET A 1 -10.51 14.46 28.62
CA MET A 1 -9.52 13.89 27.69
C MET A 1 -10.26 12.97 26.74
N PRO A 2 -10.02 13.04 25.42
CA PRO A 2 -10.62 12.09 24.49
C PRO A 2 -10.24 10.66 24.92
N ASP A 3 -11.15 9.72 24.69
CA ASP A 3 -10.92 8.31 25.00
C ASP A 3 -9.84 7.78 24.05
N ILE A 4 -8.60 7.72 24.54
CA ILE A 4 -7.41 7.28 23.80
C ILE A 4 -7.63 5.87 23.21
N ASN A 5 -8.44 5.03 23.87
CA ASN A 5 -8.76 3.70 23.38
C ASN A 5 -9.68 3.77 22.15
N LEU A 6 -10.68 4.66 22.18
CA LEU A 6 -11.58 4.90 21.05
C LEU A 6 -10.82 5.47 19.84
N GLU A 7 -9.92 6.42 20.05
CA GLU A 7 -9.08 6.98 18.97
C GLU A 7 -8.23 5.87 18.32
N ASN A 8 -7.46 5.11 19.12
CA ASN A 8 -6.60 4.04 18.63
C ASN A 8 -7.39 2.94 17.90
N LYS A 9 -8.54 2.54 18.45
CA LYS A 9 -9.45 1.60 17.81
C LYS A 9 -9.88 2.11 16.45
N SER A 10 -10.32 3.37 16.38
CA SER A 10 -10.81 3.99 15.14
C SER A 10 -9.71 4.04 14.07
N LEU A 11 -8.48 4.41 14.43
CA LEU A 11 -7.34 4.42 13.50
C LEU A 11 -7.13 3.03 12.87
N VAL A 12 -7.07 1.99 13.70
CA VAL A 12 -6.79 0.63 13.22
C VAL A 12 -7.91 0.10 12.33
N PHE A 13 -9.18 0.33 12.68
CA PHE A 13 -10.31 -0.10 11.85
C PHE A 13 -10.41 0.70 10.54
N LEU A 14 -10.16 2.01 10.57
CA LEU A 14 -10.13 2.82 9.34
C LEU A 14 -9.01 2.37 8.40
N ALA A 15 -7.81 2.09 8.93
CA ALA A 15 -6.72 1.53 8.14
C ALA A 15 -7.10 0.19 7.51
N ALA A 16 -7.71 -0.72 8.29
CA ALA A 16 -8.13 -2.02 7.78
C ALA A 16 -9.23 -1.93 6.71
N ILE A 17 -10.23 -1.07 6.91
CA ILE A 17 -11.30 -0.82 5.93
C ILE A 17 -10.70 -0.25 4.64
N GLY A 18 -9.80 0.74 4.75
CA GLY A 18 -9.20 1.36 3.57
C GLY A 18 -8.33 0.40 2.76
N PHE A 19 -7.48 -0.42 3.41
CA PHE A 19 -6.72 -1.46 2.73
C PHE A 19 -7.62 -2.55 2.12
N PHE A 20 -8.71 -2.91 2.79
CA PHE A 20 -9.70 -3.84 2.23
C PHE A 20 -10.40 -3.27 0.99
N LEU A 21 -10.82 -2.01 1.04
CA LEU A 21 -11.42 -1.32 -0.11
C LEU A 21 -10.42 -1.19 -1.26
N ASN A 22 -9.16 -0.88 -0.98
CA ASN A 22 -8.09 -0.86 -1.99
C ASN A 22 -7.99 -2.22 -2.70
N ALA A 23 -7.89 -3.31 -1.94
CA ALA A 23 -7.83 -4.66 -2.51
C ALA A 23 -9.08 -5.02 -3.32
N ALA A 24 -10.28 -4.78 -2.77
CA ALA A 24 -11.54 -5.12 -3.43
C ALA A 24 -11.75 -4.33 -4.73
N LEU A 25 -11.54 -3.01 -4.70
CA LEU A 25 -11.71 -2.13 -5.85
C LEU A 25 -10.59 -2.32 -6.89
N GLY A 26 -9.35 -2.53 -6.45
CA GLY A 26 -8.22 -2.86 -7.32
C GLY A 26 -8.46 -4.16 -8.08
N LEU A 27 -8.83 -5.24 -7.38
CA LEU A 27 -9.19 -6.52 -8.02
C LEU A 27 -10.40 -6.38 -8.95
N ARG A 28 -11.42 -5.61 -8.55
CA ARG A 28 -12.58 -5.33 -9.42
C ARG A 28 -12.15 -4.60 -10.69
N GLY A 29 -11.26 -3.61 -10.58
CA GLY A 29 -10.69 -2.86 -11.70
C GLY A 29 -10.06 -3.77 -12.77
N TYR A 30 -9.34 -4.82 -12.35
CA TYR A 30 -8.76 -5.81 -13.28
C TYR A 30 -9.77 -6.66 -14.03
N THR A 31 -11.00 -6.82 -13.50
CA THR A 31 -12.06 -7.60 -14.17
C THR A 31 -12.94 -6.77 -15.11
N LEU A 32 -12.75 -5.45 -15.14
CA LEU A 32 -13.50 -4.53 -16.00
C LEU A 32 -12.81 -4.37 -17.36
N PRO A 33 -13.54 -3.96 -18.42
CA PRO A 33 -12.95 -3.74 -19.73
C PRO A 33 -11.79 -2.73 -19.64
N GLN A 34 -10.67 -3.06 -20.30
CA GLN A 34 -9.49 -2.21 -20.33
C GLN A 34 -9.83 -0.82 -20.88
N MET A 35 -9.26 0.23 -20.28
CA MET A 35 -9.47 1.63 -20.64
C MET A 35 -10.93 2.12 -20.51
N SER A 36 -11.79 1.38 -19.79
CA SER A 36 -13.14 1.85 -19.50
C SER A 36 -13.16 2.87 -18.37
N TYR A 37 -14.11 3.81 -18.42
CA TYR A 37 -14.33 4.79 -17.34
C TYR A 37 -14.61 4.11 -15.99
N GLN A 38 -15.29 2.96 -16.00
CA GLN A 38 -15.57 2.18 -14.79
C GLN A 38 -14.30 1.59 -14.17
N GLN A 39 -13.38 1.09 -15.01
CA GLN A 39 -12.08 0.60 -14.57
C GLN A 39 -11.28 1.74 -13.93
N LEU A 40 -11.22 2.89 -14.60
CA LEU A 40 -10.54 4.08 -14.09
C LEU A 40 -11.08 4.49 -12.71
N LEU A 41 -12.41 4.63 -12.57
CA LEU A 41 -13.03 4.97 -11.29
C LEU A 41 -12.72 3.96 -10.18
N CYS A 42 -12.73 2.66 -10.49
CA CYS A 42 -12.39 1.63 -9.50
C CYS A 42 -10.96 1.81 -8.98
N PHE A 43 -10.00 2.01 -9.87
CA PHE A 43 -8.61 2.20 -9.48
C PHE A 43 -8.37 3.52 -8.73
N GLN A 44 -9.02 4.63 -9.14
CA GLN A 44 -8.92 5.90 -8.42
C GLN A 44 -9.49 5.81 -7.00
N MET A 45 -10.63 5.14 -6.83
CA MET A 45 -11.23 4.91 -5.51
C MET A 45 -10.40 3.93 -4.66
N ALA A 46 -9.76 2.94 -5.29
CA ALA A 46 -8.82 2.05 -4.63
C ALA A 46 -7.62 2.83 -4.06
N ASP A 47 -6.95 3.64 -4.90
CA ASP A 47 -5.83 4.48 -4.49
C ASP A 47 -6.23 5.47 -3.39
N ALA A 48 -7.37 6.15 -3.53
CA ALA A 48 -7.87 7.07 -2.49
C ALA A 48 -8.08 6.38 -1.13
N SER A 49 -8.64 5.17 -1.15
CA SER A 49 -8.83 4.36 0.05
C SER A 49 -7.51 3.94 0.68
N ALA A 50 -6.52 3.61 -0.15
CA ALA A 50 -5.19 3.22 0.28
C ALA A 50 -4.39 4.39 0.86
N ILE A 51 -4.49 5.59 0.27
CA ILE A 51 -3.90 6.83 0.81
C ILE A 51 -4.40 7.06 2.22
N MET A 52 -5.72 7.03 2.41
CA MET A 52 -6.33 7.19 3.73
C MET A 52 -5.84 6.12 4.71
N ALA A 53 -5.85 4.85 4.28
CA ALA A 53 -5.38 3.73 5.11
C ALA A 53 -3.93 3.92 5.57
N ALA A 54 -3.06 4.31 4.65
CA ALA A 54 -1.64 4.51 4.89
C ALA A 54 -1.38 5.67 5.87
N VAL A 55 -2.06 6.81 5.70
CA VAL A 55 -1.93 7.97 6.62
C VAL A 55 -2.39 7.61 8.03
N VAL A 56 -3.51 6.90 8.15
CA VAL A 56 -4.06 6.48 9.44
C VAL A 56 -3.18 5.40 10.10
N ALA A 57 -2.68 4.44 9.32
CA ALA A 57 -1.73 3.44 9.78
C ALA A 57 -0.43 4.09 10.26
N ALA A 58 0.11 5.08 9.53
CA ALA A 58 1.28 5.84 9.94
C ALA A 58 1.08 6.50 11.31
N ARG A 59 -0.09 7.11 11.54
CA ARG A 59 -0.42 7.71 12.84
C ARG A 59 -0.43 6.67 13.96
N TYR A 60 -1.11 5.54 13.77
CA TYR A 60 -1.16 4.48 14.77
C TYR A 60 0.23 3.92 15.08
N VAL A 61 1.01 3.59 14.05
CA VAL A 61 2.39 3.09 14.16
C VAL A 61 3.29 4.12 14.86
N GLY A 62 3.10 5.41 14.60
CA GLY A 62 3.79 6.49 15.29
C GLY A 62 3.48 6.57 16.79
N ILE A 63 2.22 6.32 17.20
CA ILE A 63 1.82 6.23 18.61
C ILE A 63 2.51 5.03 19.30
N ARG A 64 2.86 3.99 18.53
CA ARG A 64 3.65 2.83 18.99
C ARG A 64 5.16 3.08 19.03
N SER A 65 5.60 4.32 18.82
CA SER A 65 7.02 4.73 18.78
C SER A 65 7.83 4.11 17.62
N GLU A 66 7.15 3.58 16.60
CA GLU A 66 7.76 2.98 15.42
C GLU A 66 7.93 4.04 14.30
N HIS A 67 8.61 5.15 14.61
CA HIS A 67 8.62 6.35 13.76
C HIS A 67 9.19 6.12 12.35
N VAL A 68 10.21 5.27 12.22
CA VAL A 68 10.79 4.91 10.92
C VAL A 68 9.76 4.21 10.03
N ALA A 69 9.02 3.26 10.59
CA ALA A 69 7.94 2.57 9.88
C ALA A 69 6.76 3.49 9.58
N ALA A 70 6.45 4.43 10.49
CA ALA A 70 5.43 5.44 10.25
C ALA A 70 5.76 6.30 9.02
N SER A 71 7.03 6.71 8.85
CA SER A 71 7.49 7.39 7.62
C SER A 71 7.32 6.51 6.37
N GLY A 72 7.53 5.20 6.49
CA GLY A 72 7.24 4.23 5.44
C GLY A 72 5.77 4.26 5.00
N PHE A 73 4.83 4.24 5.95
CA PHE A 73 3.40 4.37 5.63
C PHE A 73 3.04 5.72 5.01
N ILE A 74 3.71 6.82 5.37
CA ILE A 74 3.51 8.11 4.70
C ILE A 74 3.96 8.04 3.23
N LEU A 75 5.14 7.47 2.95
CA LEU A 75 5.61 7.26 1.59
C LEU A 75 4.71 6.30 0.79
N LEU A 76 4.10 5.32 1.45
CA LEU A 76 3.09 4.45 0.84
C LEU A 76 1.88 5.26 0.37
N GLY A 77 1.38 6.18 1.21
CA GLY A 77 0.32 7.10 0.82
C GLY A 77 0.71 7.99 -0.38
N ILE A 78 1.96 8.50 -0.41
CA ILE A 78 2.47 9.27 -1.54
C ILE A 78 2.54 8.42 -2.81
N THR A 79 2.95 7.17 -2.70
CA THR A 79 2.98 6.21 -3.82
C THR A 79 1.60 6.05 -4.45
N HIS A 80 0.57 5.83 -3.64
CA HIS A 80 -0.81 5.80 -4.13
C HIS A 80 -1.28 7.16 -4.65
N GLY A 81 -0.80 8.27 -4.10
CA GLY A 81 -1.07 9.60 -4.65
C GLY A 81 -0.54 9.77 -6.07
N ILE A 82 0.67 9.29 -6.34
CA ILE A 82 1.28 9.29 -7.68
C ILE A 82 0.51 8.36 -8.62
N SER A 83 0.11 7.18 -8.13
CA SER A 83 -0.77 6.23 -8.83
C SER A 83 -2.07 6.90 -9.26
N LEU A 84 -2.71 7.60 -8.32
CA LEU A 84 -3.97 8.30 -8.53
C LEU A 84 -3.82 9.44 -9.54
N SER A 85 -2.76 10.25 -9.43
CA SER A 85 -2.54 11.40 -10.31
C SER A 85 -2.18 11.01 -11.74
N SER A 86 -1.61 9.83 -11.93
CA SER A 86 -1.25 9.29 -13.25
C SER A 86 -2.38 8.47 -13.90
N ALA A 87 -3.49 8.26 -13.19
CA ALA A 87 -4.66 7.56 -13.70
C ALA A 87 -5.52 8.48 -14.59
N GLY A 88 -5.36 8.35 -15.91
CA GLY A 88 -6.19 8.94 -16.95
C GLY A 88 -6.68 7.87 -17.93
N VAL A 89 -7.70 8.20 -18.74
CA VAL A 89 -8.32 7.25 -19.69
C VAL A 89 -7.29 6.72 -20.70
N ASP A 90 -6.34 7.56 -21.11
CA ASP A 90 -5.32 7.23 -22.11
C ASP A 90 -3.93 6.92 -21.52
N SER A 91 -3.73 7.10 -20.20
CA SER A 91 -2.40 7.05 -19.54
C SER A 91 -2.18 5.79 -18.69
N PHE A 92 -3.03 4.78 -18.84
CA PHE A 92 -3.01 3.59 -17.98
C PHE A 92 -1.84 2.62 -18.21
N ASN A 93 -0.93 2.90 -19.16
CA ASN A 93 -0.12 1.84 -19.76
C ASN A 93 1.26 1.58 -19.13
N GLU A 94 2.16 2.56 -18.99
CA GLU A 94 3.56 2.24 -18.61
C GLU A 94 4.20 3.27 -17.67
N GLU A 95 4.01 4.55 -17.96
CA GLU A 95 4.58 5.66 -17.17
C GLU A 95 4.10 5.63 -15.72
N ARG A 96 2.81 5.32 -15.49
CA ARG A 96 2.25 5.16 -14.14
C ARG A 96 3.01 4.12 -13.32
N GLY A 97 3.25 2.94 -13.90
CA GLY A 97 3.98 1.87 -13.24
C GLY A 97 5.38 2.34 -12.86
N ILE A 98 6.10 2.93 -13.80
CA ILE A 98 7.48 3.40 -13.60
C ILE A 98 7.58 4.49 -12.51
N LEU A 99 6.66 5.45 -12.52
CA LEU A 99 6.64 6.57 -11.56
C LEU A 99 6.34 6.09 -10.13
N MET A 100 5.53 5.05 -9.96
CA MET A 100 5.22 4.49 -8.65
C MET A 100 6.36 3.66 -8.06
N ILE A 101 7.20 3.05 -8.90
CA ILE A 101 8.31 2.20 -8.44
C ILE A 101 9.30 3.00 -7.58
N MET A 102 9.59 4.25 -7.98
CA MET A 102 10.58 5.10 -7.31
C MET A 102 10.30 5.31 -5.81
N PRO A 103 9.08 5.72 -5.38
CA PRO A 103 8.75 5.84 -3.95
C PRO A 103 8.44 4.49 -3.27
N MET A 104 8.07 3.43 -4.01
CA MET A 104 7.80 2.12 -3.43
C MET A 104 9.02 1.47 -2.79
N ILE A 105 10.18 1.55 -3.45
CA ILE A 105 11.42 0.96 -2.93
C ILE A 105 11.76 1.48 -1.53
N PRO A 106 11.91 2.80 -1.30
CA PRO A 106 12.17 3.33 0.04
C PRO A 106 11.00 3.05 1.00
N THR A 107 9.75 3.03 0.52
CA THR A 107 8.58 2.66 1.35
C THR A 107 8.74 1.28 1.98
N PHE A 108 8.98 0.24 1.17
CA PHE A 108 9.11 -1.13 1.67
C PHE A 108 10.36 -1.32 2.53
N ILE A 109 11.45 -0.62 2.20
CA ILE A 109 12.65 -0.58 3.04
C ILE A 109 12.29 -0.04 4.41
N LEU A 110 11.67 1.15 4.53
CA LEU A 110 11.31 1.73 5.83
C LEU A 110 10.33 0.85 6.64
N LEU A 111 9.37 0.21 5.98
CA LEU A 111 8.40 -0.68 6.62
C LEU A 111 9.05 -1.98 7.16
N HIS A 112 10.25 -2.33 6.68
CA HIS A 112 11.01 -3.46 7.22
C HIS A 112 11.34 -3.29 8.70
N TRP A 113 11.51 -2.06 9.21
CA TRP A 113 11.84 -1.82 10.62
C TRP A 113 10.63 -1.92 11.56
N CYS A 114 9.41 -2.03 11.05
CA CYS A 114 8.21 -2.05 11.88
C CYS A 114 8.18 -3.30 12.78
N THR A 115 8.35 -3.12 14.09
CA THR A 115 8.41 -4.29 14.98
C THR A 115 7.07 -5.02 15.16
N LEU A 116 5.95 -4.34 14.85
CA LEU A 116 4.58 -4.87 14.92
C LEU A 116 4.34 -6.04 13.97
N PHE A 117 5.10 -6.11 12.86
CA PHE A 117 4.95 -7.16 11.86
C PHE A 117 5.91 -8.32 12.15
N PRO A 118 5.54 -9.58 11.85
CA PRO A 118 6.47 -10.70 11.97
C PRO A 118 7.59 -10.60 10.91
N LYS A 119 8.74 -11.22 11.18
CA LYS A 119 9.91 -11.17 10.29
C LYS A 119 9.59 -11.57 8.85
N TRP A 120 8.75 -12.60 8.65
CA TRP A 120 8.39 -13.06 7.31
C TRP A 120 7.61 -12.00 6.53
N LEU A 121 6.74 -11.21 7.18
CA LEU A 121 5.95 -10.17 6.51
C LEU A 121 6.83 -8.97 6.13
N ARG A 122 7.80 -8.64 6.99
CA ARG A 122 8.81 -7.62 6.70
C ARG A 122 9.70 -7.99 5.50
N LEU A 123 10.01 -9.28 5.37
CA LEU A 123 10.77 -9.80 4.22
C LEU A 123 9.90 -9.91 2.97
N ALA A 124 8.63 -10.33 3.11
CA ALA A 124 7.67 -10.36 2.01
C ALA A 124 7.45 -8.97 1.40
N GLY A 125 7.48 -7.91 2.23
CA GLY A 125 7.49 -6.51 1.78
C GLY A 125 8.60 -6.17 0.78
N LEU A 126 9.73 -6.87 0.80
CA LEU A 126 10.83 -6.65 -0.14
C LEU A 126 10.58 -7.29 -1.51
N PHE A 127 9.65 -8.24 -1.62
CA PHE A 127 9.36 -8.93 -2.88
C PHE A 127 8.70 -8.01 -3.93
N PRO A 128 7.65 -7.23 -3.60
CA PRO A 128 7.16 -6.20 -4.51
C PRO A 128 8.27 -5.22 -4.90
N ALA A 129 9.07 -4.76 -3.93
CA ALA A 129 10.19 -3.85 -4.20
C ALA A 129 11.19 -4.42 -5.21
N ALA A 130 11.53 -5.70 -5.10
CA ALA A 130 12.43 -6.37 -6.05
C ALA A 130 11.79 -6.51 -7.45
N SER A 131 10.50 -6.86 -7.52
CA SER A 131 9.75 -6.98 -8.78
C SER A 131 9.68 -5.64 -9.51
N PHE A 132 9.41 -4.57 -8.76
CA PHE A 132 9.39 -3.20 -9.23
C PHE A 132 10.77 -2.72 -9.66
N LEU A 133 11.80 -2.95 -8.85
CA LEU A 133 13.18 -2.59 -9.20
C LEU A 133 13.64 -3.29 -10.49
N TYR A 134 13.31 -4.57 -10.67
CA TYR A 134 13.61 -5.30 -11.89
C TYR A 134 12.98 -4.64 -13.12
N LEU A 135 11.68 -4.33 -13.06
CA LEU A 135 10.97 -3.66 -14.15
C LEU A 135 11.59 -2.30 -14.48
N TYR A 136 11.89 -1.50 -13.44
CA TYR A 136 12.51 -0.19 -13.59
C TYR A 136 13.87 -0.24 -14.28
N VAL A 137 14.77 -1.12 -13.83
CA VAL A 137 16.10 -1.29 -14.43
C VAL A 137 15.98 -1.79 -15.87
N HIS A 138 15.06 -2.71 -16.14
CA HIS A 138 14.85 -3.24 -17.48
C HIS A 138 14.41 -2.17 -18.47
N VAL A 139 13.41 -1.35 -18.09
CA VAL A 139 12.89 -0.27 -18.96
C VAL A 139 13.95 0.80 -19.20
N ILE A 140 14.67 1.25 -18.16
CA ILE A 140 15.72 2.26 -18.31
C ILE A 140 16.90 1.77 -19.16
N SER A 141 17.16 0.47 -19.16
CA SER A 141 18.19 -0.14 -20.01
C SER A 141 17.78 -0.27 -21.49
N GLY A 142 16.60 0.25 -21.87
CA GLY A 142 16.05 0.17 -23.22
C GLY A 142 15.34 -1.15 -23.53
N GLY A 143 15.03 -1.95 -22.50
CA GLY A 143 14.25 -3.17 -22.63
C GLY A 143 12.76 -2.89 -22.89
N ALA A 144 12.05 -3.89 -23.42
CA ALA A 144 10.61 -3.78 -23.65
C ALA A 144 9.85 -3.78 -22.31
N TYR A 145 8.75 -3.04 -22.25
CA TYR A 145 7.88 -3.04 -21.08
C TYR A 145 7.11 -4.37 -21.00
N TYR A 146 7.05 -4.94 -19.78
CA TYR A 146 6.32 -6.17 -19.50
C TYR A 146 5.31 -5.95 -18.37
N ASP A 147 4.06 -6.30 -18.60
CA ASP A 147 3.00 -6.20 -17.58
C ASP A 147 3.16 -7.22 -16.45
N THR A 148 3.76 -8.38 -16.70
CA THR A 148 3.75 -9.50 -15.74
C THR A 148 4.44 -9.16 -14.41
N PRO A 149 5.66 -8.59 -14.37
CA PRO A 149 6.30 -8.18 -13.13
C PRO A 149 5.52 -7.11 -12.37
N LEU A 150 4.88 -6.19 -13.11
CA LEU A 150 4.03 -5.15 -12.54
C LEU A 150 2.81 -5.77 -11.84
N VAL A 151 2.05 -6.61 -12.55
CA VAL A 151 0.84 -7.26 -12.03
C VAL A 151 1.16 -8.15 -10.83
N LEU A 152 2.24 -8.93 -10.88
CA LEU A 152 2.69 -9.73 -9.74
C LEU A 152 3.09 -8.85 -8.55
N GLY A 153 3.80 -7.76 -8.80
CA GLY A 153 4.13 -6.76 -7.79
C GLY A 153 2.89 -6.16 -7.12
N TYR A 154 1.87 -5.78 -7.91
CA TYR A 154 0.61 -5.25 -7.38
C TYR A 154 -0.17 -6.28 -6.57
N ILE A 155 -0.35 -7.51 -7.07
CA ILE A 155 -1.10 -8.54 -6.35
C ILE A 155 -0.43 -8.86 -5.01
N THR A 156 0.89 -9.02 -5.02
CA THR A 156 1.65 -9.27 -3.79
C THR A 156 1.58 -8.10 -2.83
N TRP A 157 1.64 -6.87 -3.35
CA TRP A 157 1.46 -5.65 -2.57
C TRP A 157 0.07 -5.57 -1.90
N LEU A 158 -1.02 -5.75 -2.65
CA LEU A 158 -2.38 -5.76 -2.10
C LEU A 158 -2.52 -6.80 -0.97
N PHE A 159 -1.95 -7.98 -1.16
CA PHE A 159 -1.97 -9.03 -0.13
C PHE A 159 -1.19 -8.62 1.14
N ILE A 160 -0.03 -7.98 0.97
CA ILE A 160 0.80 -7.49 2.08
C ILE A 160 0.07 -6.40 2.87
N GLU A 161 -0.67 -5.52 2.21
CA GLU A 161 -1.48 -4.49 2.88
C GLU A 161 -2.59 -5.08 3.76
N LEU A 162 -3.27 -6.11 3.26
CA LEU A 162 -4.25 -6.84 4.06
C LEU A 162 -3.61 -7.54 5.26
N CYS A 163 -2.40 -8.07 5.09
CA CYS A 163 -1.63 -8.64 6.19
C CYS A 163 -1.26 -7.56 7.22
N TRP A 164 -0.80 -6.38 6.78
CA TRP A 164 -0.51 -5.27 7.69
C TRP A 164 -1.76 -4.85 8.47
N ALA A 165 -2.91 -4.69 7.80
CA ALA A 165 -4.19 -4.41 8.46
C ALA A 165 -4.50 -5.43 9.57
N TYR A 166 -4.35 -6.73 9.28
CA TYR A 166 -4.54 -7.78 10.27
C TYR A 166 -3.60 -7.64 11.47
N TYR A 167 -2.31 -7.38 11.25
CA TYR A 167 -1.34 -7.22 12.34
C TYR A 167 -1.55 -5.95 13.16
N LEU A 168 -2.04 -4.86 12.56
CA LEU A 168 -2.46 -3.66 13.30
C LEU A 168 -3.64 -3.96 14.23
N ILE A 169 -4.65 -4.70 13.75
CA ILE A 169 -5.78 -5.16 14.57
C ILE A 169 -5.30 -6.08 15.70
N LYS A 170 -4.39 -7.01 15.40
CA LYS A 170 -3.82 -7.92 16.38
C LYS A 170 -3.06 -7.18 17.48
N ASP A 171 -2.24 -6.20 17.11
CA ASP A 171 -1.48 -5.38 18.06
C ASP A 171 -2.41 -4.57 18.97
N TRP A 172 -3.42 -3.90 18.40
CA TRP A 172 -4.41 -3.15 19.18
C TRP A 172 -5.14 -4.03 20.21
N LYS A 173 -5.63 -5.22 19.80
CA LYS A 173 -6.29 -6.15 20.72
C LYS A 173 -5.37 -6.61 21.85
N ALA A 174 -4.08 -6.83 21.54
CA ALA A 174 -3.09 -7.25 22.53
C ALA A 174 -2.79 -6.16 23.58
N GLN A 175 -2.97 -4.89 23.22
CA GLN A 175 -2.83 -3.76 24.16
C GLN A 175 -4.05 -3.62 25.06
N THR A 176 -5.26 -3.76 24.51
CA THR A 176 -6.50 -3.67 25.29
C THR A 176 -6.69 -4.84 26.24
N GLY A 177 -6.09 -6.01 25.97
CA GLY A 177 -6.13 -7.16 26.88
C GLY A 177 -5.14 -7.10 28.04
N LYS A 178 -4.28 -6.08 28.08
CA LYS A 178 -3.27 -5.87 29.14
C LYS A 178 -3.61 -4.72 30.09
N SER A 179 -4.68 -3.97 29.82
CA SER A 179 -5.23 -2.91 30.69
C SER A 179 -6.32 -3.47 31.58
#